data_AF-A0A841FR50-F1
#
_entry.id   AF-A0A841FR50-F1
#
_cell.length_a   1.000
_cell.length_b   1.000
_cell.length_c   1.000
_cell.angle_alpha   90.00
_cell.angle_beta   90.00
_cell.angle_gamma   90.00
#
_symmetry.space_group_name_H-M   'P 1'
#
loop_
_entity.id
_entity.type
_entity.pdbx_description
1 polymer ?
#
loop_
_entity_poly.entity_id
_entity_poly.type
_entity_poly.pdbx_seq_one_letter_code
_entity_poly.pdbx_strand_id
1 'polypeptide(L)'
;MGWLKDTLVQHAELAIFLALAMGFFVGKLKYKTLTLGAVTGTLLSGVLIGALTHAQVPDLVKTVAFIAFLFALGYNVGPQFFAGLRGDGIKQVILAVINCVFGLAVVYVLAKLLGYGPGWGAGLLAGGLTQSSVIGVAGQAIEALPGMTSEQAQVLEGQIAVGYSVCYLFGTAAAAYFLSSIAPRMMGTKDLAADAHAMERELGTATERDSAPAYYSVVRRTYKLTRPTLVGRRVGDVEAEALAWGNRVILHKLRRDGGIHALDADTVLRADDVVTVTARRHDLVALDVDDKWGDEVDDQELLDYEVEKLPLVVTNKELVGSTIGDAFAAHAPRLFVNNLVRGGITVPWSDSTVIHRGDELTVQGGKEFVEAATRTIGYPNRGSDETDFSYIGLGIVVGGLIGVPTLAIAGAEIGLTTSGGALIMGLVFGWLRSKSPTFGRFPPAANWLMSQGGLCLFVGIVGITAGPQFISGVKQEGLGLIGAGLIVTLLPMILCLYLGKYWFKFRTPILLGVVAGANTTTASIGAITDQAKSQVPVIGYTVPYAIGNTLLTIWGTIIVALLA
;
A
#
# COMPACT_ATOMS: atom_id res chain seq x y z
N MET A 1 20.53 -31.30 -23.48
CA MET A 1 19.52 -30.23 -23.66
C MET A 1 18.14 -30.77 -24.01
N GLY A 2 18.00 -31.84 -24.82
CA GLY A 2 16.70 -32.45 -25.15
C GLY A 2 15.89 -32.90 -23.93
N TRP A 3 16.48 -33.72 -23.05
CA TRP A 3 15.78 -34.22 -21.84
C TRP A 3 15.11 -33.13 -20.99
N LEU A 4 15.80 -32.02 -20.71
CA LEU A 4 15.24 -30.92 -19.92
C LEU A 4 14.08 -30.25 -20.67
N LYS A 5 14.24 -30.01 -21.97
CA LYS A 5 13.18 -29.44 -22.81
C LYS A 5 11.95 -30.35 -22.83
N ASP A 6 12.14 -31.64 -23.10
CA ASP A 6 11.06 -32.62 -23.19
C ASP A 6 10.34 -32.78 -21.83
N THR A 7 11.10 -32.77 -20.74
CA THR A 7 10.55 -32.80 -19.37
C THR A 7 9.68 -31.58 -19.09
N LEU A 8 10.14 -30.38 -19.44
CA LEU A 8 9.36 -29.14 -19.22
C LEU A 8 8.11 -29.05 -20.10
N VAL A 9 8.12 -29.67 -21.29
CA VAL A 9 6.93 -29.77 -22.15
C VAL A 9 5.92 -30.76 -21.58
N GLN A 10 6.38 -31.90 -21.06
CA GLN A 10 5.51 -32.91 -20.44
C GLN A 10 4.97 -32.47 -19.06
N HIS A 11 5.75 -31.68 -18.33
CA HIS A 11 5.47 -31.21 -16.97
C HIS A 11 5.45 -29.68 -16.92
N ALA A 12 4.37 -29.09 -17.44
CA ALA A 12 4.21 -27.63 -17.53
C ALA A 12 4.28 -26.95 -16.16
N GLU A 13 3.92 -27.63 -15.07
CA GLU A 13 4.08 -27.15 -13.69
C GLU A 13 5.53 -26.81 -13.36
N LEU A 14 6.50 -27.56 -13.89
CA LEU A 14 7.92 -27.28 -13.68
C LEU A 14 8.37 -26.05 -14.45
N ALA A 15 7.83 -25.83 -15.66
CA ALA A 15 8.10 -24.62 -16.44
C ALA A 15 7.61 -23.36 -15.71
N ILE A 16 6.45 -23.46 -15.06
CA ILE A 16 5.89 -22.38 -14.25
C ILE A 16 6.78 -22.06 -13.04
N PHE A 17 7.15 -23.07 -12.24
CA PHE A 17 8.02 -22.85 -11.07
C PHE A 17 9.42 -22.38 -11.48
N LEU A 18 9.93 -22.84 -12.62
CA LEU A 18 11.20 -22.35 -13.17
C LEU A 18 11.09 -20.88 -13.58
N ALA A 19 9.99 -20.48 -14.23
CA ALA A 19 9.73 -19.08 -14.59
C ALA A 19 9.66 -18.19 -13.35
N LEU A 20 9.02 -18.64 -12.27
CA LEU A 20 9.00 -17.94 -10.98
C LEU A 20 10.39 -17.83 -10.36
N ALA A 21 11.13 -18.94 -10.27
CA ALA A 21 12.45 -18.96 -9.65
C ALA A 21 13.43 -18.03 -10.39
N MET A 22 13.50 -18.16 -11.72
CA MET A 22 14.31 -17.26 -12.56
C MET A 22 13.79 -15.82 -12.51
N GLY A 23 12.47 -15.64 -12.51
CA GLY A 23 11.83 -14.34 -12.54
C GLY A 23 12.08 -13.49 -11.30
N PHE A 24 11.93 -14.09 -10.12
CA PHE A 24 12.28 -13.42 -8.86
C PHE A 24 13.79 -13.20 -8.72
N PHE A 25 14.62 -14.10 -9.26
CA PHE A 25 16.07 -13.91 -9.27
C PHE A 25 16.47 -12.73 -10.17
N VAL A 26 16.04 -12.73 -11.43
CA VAL A 26 16.28 -11.67 -12.41
C VAL A 26 15.66 -10.35 -11.95
N GLY A 27 14.46 -10.39 -11.38
CA GLY A 27 13.76 -9.22 -10.85
C GLY A 27 14.50 -8.50 -9.72
N LYS A 28 15.33 -9.22 -8.95
CA LYS A 28 16.19 -8.67 -7.90
C LYS A 28 17.48 -8.04 -8.43
N LEU A 29 17.85 -8.30 -9.69
CA LEU A 29 19.05 -7.71 -10.28
C LEU A 29 18.88 -6.18 -10.34
N LYS A 30 19.87 -5.48 -9.77
CA LYS A 30 19.95 -4.02 -9.75
C LYS A 30 20.91 -3.55 -10.82
N TYR A 31 20.47 -2.64 -11.68
CA TYR A 31 21.38 -1.86 -12.53
C TYR A 31 21.28 -0.39 -12.12
N LYS A 32 22.35 0.11 -11.47
CA LYS A 32 22.34 1.40 -10.77
C LYS A 32 21.18 1.47 -9.76
N THR A 33 20.29 2.44 -9.90
CA THR A 33 19.14 2.65 -9.00
C THR A 33 17.89 1.86 -9.43
N LEU A 34 17.88 1.28 -10.63
CA LEU A 34 16.71 0.61 -11.18
C LEU A 34 16.76 -0.90 -10.92
N THR A 35 15.65 -1.44 -10.43
CA THR A 35 15.37 -2.88 -10.35
C THR A 35 14.39 -3.24 -11.46
N LEU A 36 14.52 -4.45 -12.01
CA LEU A 36 13.60 -4.92 -13.04
C LEU A 36 12.21 -5.25 -12.46
N GLY A 37 12.17 -5.69 -11.19
CA GLY A 37 10.96 -6.08 -10.48
C GLY A 37 10.57 -7.54 -10.75
N ALA A 38 9.90 -8.17 -9.77
CA ALA A 38 9.55 -9.59 -9.83
C ALA A 38 8.59 -9.91 -10.99
N VAL A 39 7.59 -9.05 -11.25
CA VAL A 39 6.59 -9.27 -12.31
C VAL A 39 7.23 -9.28 -13.70
N THR A 40 8.00 -8.24 -14.04
CA THR A 40 8.70 -8.14 -15.33
C THR A 40 9.78 -9.21 -15.46
N GLY A 41 10.53 -9.49 -14.39
CA GLY A 41 11.52 -10.57 -14.38
C GLY A 41 10.87 -11.93 -14.67
N THR A 42 9.71 -12.20 -14.06
CA THR A 42 8.95 -13.43 -14.27
C THR A 42 8.36 -13.50 -15.68
N LEU A 43 7.87 -12.39 -16.23
CA LEU A 43 7.40 -12.34 -17.61
C LEU A 43 8.52 -12.71 -18.60
N LEU A 44 9.67 -12.03 -18.52
CA LEU A 44 10.80 -12.27 -19.42
C LEU A 44 11.37 -13.68 -19.25
N SER A 45 11.38 -14.20 -18.01
CA SER A 45 11.77 -15.59 -17.74
C SER A 45 10.79 -16.58 -18.37
N GLY A 46 9.49 -16.32 -18.25
CA GLY A 46 8.45 -17.10 -18.90
C GLY A 46 8.61 -17.08 -20.42
N VAL A 47 8.81 -15.90 -21.02
CA VAL A 47 9.08 -15.73 -22.46
C VAL A 47 10.27 -16.55 -22.91
N LEU A 48 11.38 -16.51 -22.18
CA LEU A 48 12.56 -17.29 -22.50
C LEU A 48 12.28 -18.81 -22.46
N ILE A 49 11.61 -19.28 -21.41
CA ILE A 49 11.24 -20.69 -21.27
C ILE A 49 10.28 -21.10 -22.38
N GLY A 50 9.26 -20.29 -22.67
CA GLY A 50 8.30 -20.50 -23.74
C GLY A 50 8.94 -20.56 -25.13
N ALA A 51 9.87 -19.64 -25.41
CA ALA A 51 10.61 -19.62 -26.68
C ALA A 51 11.50 -20.85 -26.88
N LEU A 52 12.02 -21.45 -25.81
CA LEU A 52 12.89 -22.63 -25.88
C LEU A 52 12.10 -23.94 -25.88
N THR A 53 11.01 -24.02 -25.12
CA THR A 53 10.27 -25.25 -24.84
C THR A 53 9.00 -25.40 -25.65
N HIS A 54 8.32 -24.30 -25.98
CA HIS A 54 6.92 -24.30 -26.47
C HIS A 54 5.96 -25.05 -25.54
N ALA A 55 6.25 -25.07 -24.23
CA ALA A 55 5.37 -25.67 -23.24
C ALA A 55 4.01 -24.97 -23.24
N GLN A 56 2.93 -25.75 -23.16
CA GLN A 56 1.58 -25.23 -23.03
C GLN A 56 1.08 -25.44 -21.61
N VAL A 57 0.54 -24.37 -21.03
CA VAL A 57 -0.03 -24.39 -19.68
C VAL A 57 -1.55 -24.36 -19.80
N PRO A 58 -2.29 -25.19 -19.04
CA PRO A 58 -3.75 -25.11 -19.02
C PRO A 58 -4.28 -23.74 -18.57
N ASP A 59 -5.25 -23.19 -19.31
CA ASP A 59 -5.85 -21.88 -19.04
C ASP A 59 -6.51 -21.75 -17.67
N LEU A 60 -6.94 -22.86 -17.07
CA LEU A 60 -7.51 -22.86 -15.74
C LEU A 60 -6.49 -22.38 -14.70
N VAL A 61 -5.23 -22.79 -14.81
CA VAL A 61 -4.17 -22.38 -13.88
C VAL A 61 -3.91 -20.87 -14.02
N LYS A 62 -3.84 -20.38 -15.27
CA LYS A 62 -3.76 -18.95 -15.63
C LYS A 62 -4.88 -18.16 -14.94
N THR A 63 -6.11 -18.63 -15.10
CA THR A 63 -7.33 -17.94 -14.62
C THR A 63 -7.46 -17.94 -13.10
N VAL A 64 -7.20 -19.09 -12.44
CA VAL A 64 -7.27 -19.19 -10.97
C VAL A 64 -6.24 -18.28 -10.31
N ALA A 65 -5.00 -18.27 -10.82
CA ALA A 65 -3.94 -17.39 -10.32
C ALA A 65 -4.32 -15.91 -10.46
N PHE A 66 -4.90 -15.54 -11.62
CA PHE A 66 -5.29 -14.17 -11.92
C PHE A 66 -6.45 -13.67 -11.07
N ILE A 67 -7.51 -14.47 -10.91
CA ILE A 67 -8.68 -14.11 -10.10
C ILE A 67 -8.29 -13.99 -8.61
N ALA A 68 -7.47 -14.91 -8.11
CA ALA A 68 -6.92 -14.84 -6.75
C ALA A 68 -6.12 -13.54 -6.52
N PHE A 69 -5.28 -13.17 -7.49
CA PHE A 69 -4.54 -11.90 -7.48
C PHE A 69 -5.46 -10.68 -7.45
N LEU A 70 -6.46 -10.60 -8.34
CA LEU A 70 -7.35 -9.43 -8.40
C LEU A 70 -8.20 -9.28 -7.16
N PHE A 71 -8.71 -10.39 -6.61
CA PHE A 71 -9.43 -10.35 -5.35
C PHE A 71 -8.53 -9.84 -4.21
N ALA A 72 -7.31 -10.38 -4.09
CA ALA A 72 -6.36 -9.94 -3.06
C ALA A 72 -5.97 -8.47 -3.24
N LEU A 73 -5.73 -8.02 -4.46
CA LEU A 73 -5.49 -6.61 -4.78
C LEU A 73 -6.66 -5.73 -4.32
N GLY A 74 -7.89 -6.09 -4.71
CA GLY A 74 -9.11 -5.38 -4.31
C GLY A 74 -9.28 -5.35 -2.79
N TYR A 75 -9.07 -6.48 -2.12
CA TYR A 75 -9.16 -6.60 -0.67
C TYR A 75 -8.22 -5.63 0.05
N ASN A 76 -6.98 -5.49 -0.42
CA ASN A 76 -6.01 -4.57 0.18
C ASN A 76 -6.38 -3.11 0.00
N VAL A 77 -6.83 -2.73 -1.19
CA VAL A 77 -7.05 -1.31 -1.53
C VAL A 77 -8.48 -0.84 -1.23
N GLY A 78 -9.39 -1.76 -0.92
CA GLY A 78 -10.80 -1.48 -0.59
C GLY A 78 -10.97 -0.42 0.50
N PRO A 79 -10.34 -0.54 1.68
CA PRO A 79 -10.46 0.47 2.74
C PRO A 79 -10.08 1.88 2.26
N GLN A 80 -8.97 2.02 1.53
CA GLN A 80 -8.47 3.30 1.03
C GLN A 80 -9.35 3.86 -0.08
N PHE A 81 -9.85 2.99 -0.96
CA PHE A 81 -10.79 3.36 -2.02
C PHE A 81 -12.03 4.04 -1.42
N PHE A 82 -12.69 3.39 -0.45
CA PHE A 82 -13.90 3.93 0.17
C PHE A 82 -13.63 5.09 1.13
N ALA A 83 -12.47 5.12 1.79
CA ALA A 83 -12.07 6.26 2.63
C ALA A 83 -11.80 7.52 1.80
N GLY A 84 -11.19 7.37 0.61
CA GLY A 84 -10.89 8.48 -0.30
C GLY A 84 -12.12 9.21 -0.82
N LEU A 85 -13.30 8.57 -0.82
CA LEU A 85 -14.56 9.15 -1.26
C LEU A 85 -15.16 10.16 -0.27
N ARG A 86 -14.47 10.50 0.83
CA ARG A 86 -14.92 11.47 1.85
C ARG A 86 -13.84 12.49 2.19
N GLY A 87 -14.26 13.65 2.69
CA GLY A 87 -13.39 14.70 3.23
C GLY A 87 -12.34 15.21 2.23
N ASP A 88 -11.13 15.47 2.71
CA ASP A 88 -10.01 16.00 1.91
C ASP A 88 -9.45 15.00 0.87
N GLY A 89 -9.81 13.72 0.98
CA GLY A 89 -9.44 12.68 0.01
C GLY A 89 -10.07 12.89 -1.37
N ILE A 90 -11.21 13.60 -1.44
CA ILE A 90 -11.97 13.78 -2.69
C ILE A 90 -11.14 14.46 -3.78
N LYS A 91 -10.27 15.41 -3.43
CA LYS A 91 -9.39 16.09 -4.38
C LYS A 91 -8.37 15.12 -5.00
N GLN A 92 -7.85 14.20 -4.20
CA GLN A 92 -6.93 13.16 -4.65
C GLN A 92 -7.64 12.16 -5.55
N VAL A 93 -8.87 11.77 -5.20
CA VAL A 93 -9.72 10.90 -6.02
C VAL A 93 -10.02 11.53 -7.38
N ILE A 94 -10.46 12.79 -7.42
CA ILE A 94 -10.77 13.49 -8.68
C ILE A 94 -9.53 13.54 -9.58
N LEU A 95 -8.36 13.88 -9.03
CA LEU A 95 -7.13 13.93 -9.81
C LEU A 95 -6.73 12.54 -10.34
N ALA A 96 -6.91 11.49 -9.53
CA ALA A 96 -6.67 10.11 -9.95
C ALA A 96 -7.62 9.66 -11.07
N VAL A 97 -8.91 10.01 -10.98
CA VAL A 97 -9.90 9.73 -12.04
C VAL A 97 -9.53 10.45 -13.32
N ILE A 98 -9.17 11.74 -13.26
CA ILE A 98 -8.72 12.51 -14.42
C ILE A 98 -7.49 11.84 -15.05
N ASN A 99 -6.51 11.44 -14.25
CA ASN A 99 -5.32 10.72 -14.72
C ASN A 99 -5.71 9.45 -15.49
N CYS A 100 -6.60 8.63 -14.91
CA CYS A 100 -7.01 7.36 -15.51
C CYS A 100 -7.79 7.55 -16.81
N VAL A 101 -8.73 8.50 -16.85
CA VAL A 101 -9.54 8.78 -18.04
C VAL A 101 -8.69 9.37 -19.16
N PHE A 102 -7.82 10.33 -18.83
CA PHE A 102 -6.93 10.94 -19.81
C PHE A 102 -5.89 9.94 -20.32
N GLY A 103 -5.34 9.08 -19.45
CA GLY A 103 -4.45 7.99 -19.83
C GLY A 103 -5.11 7.03 -20.83
N LEU A 104 -6.35 6.60 -20.56
CA LEU A 104 -7.11 5.77 -21.51
C LEU A 104 -7.32 6.48 -22.86
N ALA A 105 -7.68 7.76 -22.84
CA ALA A 105 -7.86 8.54 -24.07
C ALA A 105 -6.56 8.65 -24.89
N VAL A 106 -5.42 8.90 -24.24
CA VAL A 106 -4.10 8.96 -24.90
C VAL A 106 -3.76 7.60 -25.52
N VAL A 107 -3.98 6.50 -24.80
CA VAL A 107 -3.75 5.15 -25.33
C VAL A 107 -4.64 4.88 -26.55
N TYR A 108 -5.94 5.17 -26.46
CA TYR A 108 -6.87 4.96 -27.56
C TYR A 108 -6.47 5.74 -28.82
N VAL A 109 -6.13 7.03 -28.66
CA VAL A 109 -5.70 7.88 -29.79
C VAL A 109 -4.40 7.35 -30.40
N LEU A 110 -3.38 7.03 -29.59
CA LEU A 110 -2.12 6.50 -30.10
C LEU A 110 -2.29 5.14 -30.75
N ALA A 111 -3.12 4.27 -30.18
CA ALA A 111 -3.43 2.97 -30.78
C ALA A 111 -4.06 3.14 -32.17
N LYS A 112 -5.03 4.04 -32.34
CA LYS A 112 -5.61 4.34 -33.66
C LYS A 112 -4.59 4.94 -34.63
N LEU A 113 -3.72 5.85 -34.18
CA LEU A 113 -2.69 6.47 -35.01
C LEU A 113 -1.62 5.49 -35.49
N LEU A 114 -1.28 4.51 -34.66
CA LEU A 114 -0.28 3.47 -34.97
C LEU A 114 -0.89 2.22 -35.62
N GLY A 115 -2.22 2.17 -35.80
CA GLY A 115 -2.91 1.00 -36.35
C GLY A 115 -2.92 -0.20 -35.41
N TYR A 116 -2.83 0.03 -34.10
CA TYR A 116 -2.84 -1.03 -33.09
C TYR A 116 -4.25 -1.55 -32.83
N GLY A 117 -4.41 -2.86 -32.98
CA GLY A 117 -5.61 -3.58 -32.58
C GLY A 117 -5.70 -3.82 -31.07
N PRO A 118 -6.69 -4.62 -30.61
CA PRO A 118 -6.96 -4.86 -29.19
C PRO A 118 -5.76 -5.34 -28.39
N GLY A 119 -4.96 -6.26 -28.94
CA GLY A 119 -3.80 -6.83 -28.24
C GLY A 119 -2.70 -5.79 -27.98
N TRP A 120 -2.20 -5.14 -29.04
CA TRP A 120 -1.20 -4.08 -28.92
C TRP A 120 -1.69 -2.87 -28.09
N GLY A 121 -2.94 -2.45 -28.26
CA GLY A 121 -3.52 -1.35 -27.50
C GLY A 121 -3.63 -1.66 -26.00
N ALA A 122 -4.05 -2.88 -25.65
CA ALA A 122 -4.07 -3.33 -24.26
C ALA A 122 -2.65 -3.49 -23.67
N GLY A 123 -1.67 -3.97 -24.45
CA GLY A 123 -0.26 -4.01 -24.05
C GLY A 123 0.31 -2.61 -23.78
N LEU A 124 -0.01 -1.64 -24.65
CA LEU A 124 0.37 -0.24 -24.49
C LEU A 124 -0.28 0.38 -23.24
N LEU A 125 -1.56 0.10 -22.98
CA LEU A 125 -2.25 0.51 -21.75
C LEU A 125 -1.55 -0.06 -20.51
N ALA A 126 -1.36 -1.38 -20.49
CA ALA A 126 -0.81 -2.11 -19.36
C ALA A 126 0.60 -1.63 -19.00
N GLY A 127 1.49 -1.52 -19.98
CA GLY A 127 2.86 -1.10 -19.74
C GLY A 127 3.01 0.41 -19.58
N GLY A 128 2.32 1.21 -20.39
CA GLY A 128 2.43 2.67 -20.39
C GLY A 128 1.81 3.34 -19.17
N LEU A 129 0.75 2.79 -18.61
CA LEU A 129 0.17 3.25 -17.33
C LEU A 129 0.60 2.38 -16.14
N THR A 130 1.63 1.55 -16.33
CA THR A 130 2.24 0.69 -15.30
C THR A 130 1.26 -0.19 -14.51
N GLN A 131 0.21 -0.66 -15.17
CA GLN A 131 -0.86 -1.47 -14.58
C GLN A 131 -0.85 -2.90 -15.10
N SER A 132 -0.16 -3.81 -14.39
CA SER A 132 0.00 -5.21 -14.80
C SER A 132 -1.30 -6.02 -14.82
N SER A 133 -2.30 -5.66 -13.99
CA SER A 133 -3.61 -6.34 -14.00
C SER A 133 -4.36 -6.20 -15.33
N VAL A 134 -4.06 -5.16 -16.12
CA VAL A 134 -4.62 -4.99 -17.47
C VAL A 134 -4.32 -6.20 -18.35
N ILE A 135 -3.17 -6.86 -18.17
CA ILE A 135 -2.78 -8.03 -18.99
C ILE A 135 -3.87 -9.10 -18.96
N GLY A 136 -4.36 -9.47 -17.76
CA GLY A 136 -5.35 -10.52 -17.63
C GLY A 136 -6.78 -10.06 -17.88
N VAL A 137 -7.14 -8.82 -17.49
CA VAL A 137 -8.49 -8.31 -17.75
C VAL A 137 -8.72 -8.11 -19.24
N ALA A 138 -7.73 -7.58 -19.96
CA ALA A 138 -7.79 -7.44 -21.41
C ALA A 138 -7.73 -8.80 -22.12
N GLY A 139 -6.90 -9.75 -21.65
CA GLY A 139 -6.87 -11.12 -22.19
C GLY A 139 -8.23 -11.81 -22.13
N GLN A 140 -8.87 -11.79 -20.96
CA GLN A 140 -10.23 -12.33 -20.80
C GLN A 140 -11.28 -11.58 -21.65
N ALA A 141 -11.15 -10.26 -21.79
CA ALA A 141 -12.04 -9.49 -22.66
C ALA A 141 -11.87 -9.88 -24.14
N ILE A 142 -10.64 -10.18 -24.58
CA ILE A 142 -10.35 -10.67 -25.92
C ILE A 142 -10.94 -12.07 -26.13
N GLU A 143 -10.75 -12.99 -25.18
CA GLU A 143 -11.33 -14.33 -25.21
C GLU A 143 -12.87 -14.29 -25.30
N ALA A 144 -13.49 -13.26 -24.73
CA ALA A 144 -14.93 -13.06 -24.74
C ALA A 144 -15.48 -12.35 -26.01
N LEU A 145 -14.62 -11.92 -26.95
CA LEU A 145 -15.08 -11.22 -28.15
C LEU A 145 -15.88 -12.17 -29.08
N PRO A 146 -16.99 -11.70 -29.70
CA PRO A 146 -17.79 -12.53 -30.58
C PRO A 146 -17.00 -13.07 -31.78
N GLY A 147 -17.04 -14.38 -31.99
CA GLY A 147 -16.39 -15.04 -33.13
C GLY A 147 -14.87 -15.22 -33.00
N MET A 148 -14.29 -14.94 -31.82
CA MET A 148 -12.85 -15.14 -31.56
C MET A 148 -12.52 -16.63 -31.40
N THR A 149 -11.54 -17.14 -32.16
CA THR A 149 -10.99 -18.49 -31.91
C THR A 149 -9.93 -18.47 -30.81
N SER A 150 -9.70 -19.60 -30.14
CA SER A 150 -8.65 -19.73 -29.12
C SER A 150 -7.26 -19.38 -29.65
N GLU A 151 -6.97 -19.70 -30.91
CA GLU A 151 -5.68 -19.37 -31.54
C GLU A 151 -5.54 -17.86 -31.78
N GLN A 152 -6.61 -17.19 -32.23
CA GLN A 152 -6.60 -15.74 -32.43
C GLN A 152 -6.45 -15.00 -31.10
N ALA A 153 -7.16 -15.46 -30.05
CA ALA A 153 -7.03 -14.91 -28.71
C ALA A 153 -5.58 -15.05 -28.19
N GLN A 154 -4.96 -16.23 -28.34
CA GLN A 154 -3.56 -16.44 -27.94
C GLN A 154 -2.58 -15.50 -28.66
N VAL A 155 -2.80 -15.21 -29.95
CA VAL A 155 -1.96 -14.24 -30.69
C VAL A 155 -2.09 -12.84 -30.09
N LEU A 156 -3.31 -12.40 -29.80
CA LEU A 156 -3.55 -11.07 -29.21
C LEU A 156 -3.06 -10.99 -27.76
N GLU A 157 -3.20 -12.04 -26.95
CA GLU A 157 -2.61 -12.14 -25.62
C GLU A 157 -1.07 -12.06 -25.67
N GLY A 158 -0.46 -12.68 -26.68
CA GLY A 158 0.97 -12.55 -26.96
C GLY A 158 1.37 -11.09 -27.24
N GLN A 159 0.57 -10.35 -28.01
CA GLN A 159 0.80 -8.91 -28.26
C GLN A 159 0.70 -8.09 -26.96
N ILE A 160 -0.25 -8.41 -26.09
CA ILE A 160 -0.37 -7.76 -24.77
C ILE A 160 0.93 -7.97 -23.97
N ALA A 161 1.41 -9.22 -23.92
CA ALA A 161 2.62 -9.58 -23.18
C ALA A 161 3.86 -8.82 -23.71
N VAL A 162 4.01 -8.72 -25.03
CA VAL A 162 5.09 -7.96 -25.67
C VAL A 162 4.95 -6.47 -25.39
N GLY A 163 3.77 -5.89 -25.63
CA GLY A 163 3.49 -4.47 -25.40
C GLY A 163 3.75 -4.06 -23.96
N TYR A 164 3.25 -4.84 -23.00
CA TYR A 164 3.52 -4.62 -21.58
C TYR A 164 5.02 -4.69 -21.28
N SER A 165 5.73 -5.74 -21.73
CA SER A 165 7.16 -5.92 -21.42
C SER A 165 8.00 -4.74 -21.87
N VAL A 166 7.74 -4.25 -23.08
CA VAL A 166 8.46 -3.12 -23.67
C VAL A 166 8.06 -1.82 -22.98
N CYS A 167 6.77 -1.50 -22.94
CA CYS A 167 6.31 -0.23 -22.40
C CYS A 167 6.56 -0.10 -20.89
N TYR A 168 6.40 -1.17 -20.10
CA TYR A 168 6.57 -1.14 -18.64
C TYR A 168 8.01 -0.82 -18.22
N LEU A 169 9.02 -1.38 -18.90
CA LEU A 169 10.43 -1.17 -18.56
C LEU A 169 10.82 0.30 -18.71
N PHE A 170 10.48 0.88 -19.86
CA PHE A 170 10.78 2.29 -20.14
C PHE A 170 9.84 3.24 -19.40
N GLY A 171 8.55 2.91 -19.31
CA GLY A 171 7.54 3.71 -18.61
C GLY A 171 7.85 3.85 -17.13
N THR A 172 8.13 2.74 -16.43
CA THR A 172 8.48 2.76 -15.00
C THR A 172 9.75 3.59 -14.74
N ALA A 173 10.80 3.38 -15.54
CA ALA A 173 12.05 4.12 -15.40
C ALA A 173 11.87 5.62 -15.70
N ALA A 174 11.14 5.95 -16.78
CA ALA A 174 10.84 7.32 -17.16
C ALA A 174 9.98 8.02 -16.12
N ALA A 175 8.93 7.36 -15.60
CA ALA A 175 8.07 7.88 -14.54
C ALA A 175 8.86 8.15 -13.26
N ALA A 176 9.69 7.20 -12.82
CA ALA A 176 10.52 7.35 -11.63
C ALA A 176 11.50 8.52 -11.77
N TYR A 177 12.19 8.62 -12.90
CA TYR A 177 13.11 9.73 -13.17
C TYR A 177 12.37 11.07 -13.30
N PHE A 178 11.28 11.10 -14.07
CA PHE A 178 10.48 12.31 -14.29
C PHE A 178 9.92 12.86 -12.98
N LEU A 179 9.24 12.04 -12.18
CA LEU A 179 8.61 12.50 -10.94
C LEU A 179 9.60 12.84 -9.82
N SER A 180 10.73 12.13 -9.73
CA SER A 180 11.75 12.45 -8.73
C SER A 180 12.62 13.65 -9.12
N SER A 181 12.95 13.82 -10.41
CA SER A 181 13.99 14.77 -10.83
C SER A 181 13.46 15.97 -11.61
N ILE A 182 12.51 15.78 -12.53
CA ILE A 182 12.06 16.84 -13.45
C ILE A 182 10.83 17.56 -12.86
N ALA A 183 9.84 16.80 -12.42
CA ALA A 183 8.58 17.32 -11.89
C ALA A 183 8.74 18.31 -10.72
N PRO A 184 9.62 18.10 -9.72
CA PRO A 184 9.79 19.08 -8.64
C PRO A 184 10.22 20.46 -9.16
N ARG A 185 11.13 20.48 -10.14
CA ARG A 185 11.61 21.71 -10.78
C ARG A 185 10.52 22.39 -11.59
N MET A 186 9.73 21.63 -12.35
CA MET A 186 8.54 22.16 -13.04
C MET A 186 7.53 22.77 -12.07
N MET A 187 7.40 22.18 -10.88
CA MET A 187 6.54 22.69 -9.81
C MET A 187 7.16 23.84 -9.02
N GLY A 188 8.36 24.32 -9.37
CA GLY A 188 9.01 25.48 -8.75
C GLY A 188 9.76 25.15 -7.45
N THR A 189 9.89 23.88 -7.10
CA THR A 189 10.68 23.40 -5.96
C THR A 189 12.15 23.26 -6.39
N LYS A 190 13.04 24.00 -5.74
CA LYS A 190 14.50 23.93 -5.98
C LYS A 190 15.14 22.78 -5.20
N ASP A 191 14.63 22.51 -3.99
CA ASP A 191 15.09 21.44 -3.11
C ASP A 191 13.88 20.69 -2.56
N LEU A 192 13.62 19.50 -3.11
CA LEU A 192 12.50 18.66 -2.70
C LEU A 192 12.67 18.17 -1.26
N ALA A 193 13.90 17.95 -0.79
CA ALA A 193 14.15 17.50 0.56
C ALA A 193 13.86 18.63 1.56
N ALA A 194 14.27 19.87 1.26
CA ALA A 194 13.93 21.01 2.10
C ALA A 194 12.41 21.22 2.22
N ASP A 195 11.68 21.17 1.09
CA ASP A 195 10.21 21.31 1.08
C ASP A 195 9.52 20.17 1.86
N ALA A 196 10.01 18.94 1.73
CA ALA A 196 9.46 17.79 2.43
C ALA A 196 9.76 17.85 3.93
N HIS A 197 10.99 18.18 4.34
CA HIS A 197 11.35 18.35 5.75
C HIS A 197 10.65 19.55 6.41
N ALA A 198 10.40 20.64 5.68
CA ALA A 198 9.59 21.74 6.18
C ALA A 198 8.16 21.25 6.47
N MET A 199 7.60 20.44 5.59
CA MET A 199 6.29 19.83 5.81
C MET A 199 6.29 18.81 6.95
N GLU A 200 7.33 18.00 7.12
CA GLU A 200 7.48 17.10 8.27
C GLU A 200 7.45 17.87 9.59
N ARG A 201 8.12 19.02 9.66
CA ARG A 201 8.11 19.89 10.85
C ARG A 201 6.73 20.48 11.11
N GLU A 202 6.02 20.92 10.06
CA GLU A 202 4.65 21.41 10.19
C GLU A 202 3.67 20.31 10.62
N LEU A 203 3.82 19.10 10.08
CA LEU A 203 2.98 17.96 10.39
C LEU A 203 3.38 17.26 11.69
N GLY A 204 4.57 17.55 12.24
CA GLY A 204 5.10 16.90 13.44
C GLY A 204 5.41 15.41 13.26
N THR A 205 5.61 14.93 12.02
CA THR A 205 5.79 13.51 11.73
C THR A 205 7.21 13.04 12.07
N ALA A 206 7.34 11.98 12.87
CA ALA A 206 8.64 11.42 13.22
C ALA A 206 9.26 10.63 12.05
N THR A 207 10.58 10.79 11.85
CA THR A 207 11.35 10.08 10.82
C THR A 207 11.71 8.66 11.29
N GLU A 208 11.43 7.63 10.49
CA GLU A 208 12.21 6.38 10.57
C GLU A 208 13.59 6.66 9.97
N ARG A 209 14.65 6.50 10.77
CA ARG A 209 16.03 6.53 10.31
C ARG A 209 16.52 5.08 10.12
N ASP A 210 17.36 4.83 9.12
CA ASP A 210 18.02 3.52 8.87
C ASP A 210 18.92 3.03 10.02
N SER A 211 19.08 3.85 11.07
CA SER A 211 19.66 3.47 12.35
C SER A 211 18.63 3.76 13.44
N ALA A 212 18.47 2.81 14.38
CA ALA A 212 17.62 3.05 15.53
C ALA A 212 18.13 4.32 16.24
N PRO A 213 17.30 5.38 16.36
CA PRO A 213 17.73 6.59 17.03
C PRO A 213 18.10 6.23 18.47
N ALA A 214 19.25 6.71 18.95
CA ALA A 214 19.60 6.63 20.37
C ALA A 214 18.56 7.34 21.27
N TYR A 215 17.72 8.17 20.65
CA TYR A 215 16.58 8.83 21.25
C TYR A 215 15.36 7.89 21.27
N TYR A 216 15.07 7.29 22.42
CA TYR A 216 13.82 6.58 22.67
C TYR A 216 12.69 7.59 22.87
N SER A 217 11.67 7.54 22.00
CA SER A 217 10.53 8.47 22.08
C SER A 217 9.73 8.29 23.36
N VAL A 218 9.53 7.05 23.82
CA VAL A 218 8.87 6.70 25.08
C VAL A 218 9.89 6.09 26.03
N VAL A 219 10.01 6.65 27.23
CA VAL A 219 10.92 6.19 28.28
C VAL A 219 10.14 5.77 29.52
N ARG A 220 10.70 4.80 30.24
CA ARG A 220 10.17 4.26 31.50
C ARG A 220 11.25 4.38 32.55
N ARG A 221 11.05 5.26 33.52
CA ARG A 221 12.01 5.58 34.59
C ARG A 221 11.35 5.43 35.95
N THR A 222 12.15 5.39 37.00
CA THR A 222 11.69 5.36 38.38
C THR A 222 12.23 6.56 39.11
N TYR A 223 11.37 7.25 39.85
CA TYR A 223 11.70 8.48 40.55
C TYR A 223 11.34 8.35 42.02
N LYS A 224 12.30 8.65 42.90
CA LYS A 224 12.04 8.77 44.33
C LYS A 224 11.54 10.18 44.61
N LEU A 225 10.34 10.29 45.19
CA LEU A 225 9.70 11.57 45.50
C LEU A 225 10.38 12.24 46.70
N THR A 226 11.42 13.01 46.43
CA THR A 226 12.19 13.77 47.43
C THR A 226 11.80 15.24 47.49
N ARG A 227 10.90 15.69 46.61
CA ARG A 227 10.41 17.08 46.54
C ARG A 227 8.93 17.16 46.91
N PRO A 228 8.46 18.26 47.53
CA PRO A 228 7.08 18.39 48.01
C PRO A 228 6.05 18.56 46.88
N THR A 229 6.47 18.83 45.65
CA THR A 229 5.61 19.20 44.51
C THR A 229 4.51 18.19 44.21
N LEU A 230 4.80 16.89 44.37
CA LEU A 230 3.83 15.82 44.14
C LEU A 230 3.22 15.26 45.44
N VAL A 231 3.81 15.56 46.60
CA VAL A 231 3.41 14.98 47.87
C VAL A 231 2.03 15.50 48.28
N GLY A 232 1.13 14.58 48.63
CA GLY A 232 -0.25 14.88 48.99
C GLY A 232 -1.20 15.05 47.80
N ARG A 233 -0.70 14.95 46.56
CA ARG A 233 -1.52 15.00 45.35
C ARG A 233 -1.98 13.60 44.94
N ARG A 234 -3.15 13.53 44.29
CA ARG A 234 -3.63 12.30 43.66
C ARG A 234 -2.93 12.10 42.32
N VAL A 235 -2.67 10.85 41.95
CA VAL A 235 -2.08 10.50 40.66
C VAL A 235 -2.90 11.04 39.49
N GLY A 236 -4.23 10.91 39.54
CA GLY A 236 -5.11 11.40 38.47
C GLY A 236 -4.97 12.91 38.22
N ASP A 237 -4.84 13.71 39.28
CA ASP A 237 -4.68 15.16 39.17
C ASP A 237 -3.34 15.56 38.55
N VAL A 238 -2.28 14.80 38.86
CA VAL A 238 -0.93 15.02 38.31
C VAL A 238 -0.91 14.69 36.81
N GLU A 239 -1.47 13.55 36.42
CA GLU A 239 -1.55 13.14 35.02
C GLU A 239 -2.43 14.10 34.19
N ALA A 240 -3.57 14.52 34.74
CA ALA A 240 -4.48 15.44 34.07
C ALA A 240 -3.89 16.85 33.90
N GLU A 241 -3.17 17.37 34.90
CA GLU A 241 -2.48 18.66 34.81
C GLU A 241 -1.35 18.61 33.77
N ALA A 242 -0.54 17.56 33.79
CA ALA A 242 0.51 17.37 32.79
C ALA A 242 -0.07 17.35 31.36
N LEU A 243 -1.18 16.61 31.18
CA LEU A 243 -1.89 16.53 29.90
C LEU A 243 -2.46 17.89 29.47
N ALA A 244 -2.99 18.68 30.41
CA ALA A 244 -3.49 20.03 30.14
C ALA A 244 -2.38 20.98 29.65
N TRP A 245 -1.12 20.71 30.02
CA TRP A 245 0.06 21.42 29.51
C TRP A 245 0.67 20.78 28.26
N GLY A 246 -0.01 19.79 27.68
CA GLY A 246 0.45 19.09 26.48
C GLY A 246 1.53 18.04 26.72
N ASN A 247 1.83 17.69 27.97
CA ASN A 247 2.83 16.69 28.33
C ASN A 247 2.15 15.38 28.72
N ARG A 248 2.53 14.26 28.11
CA ARG A 248 1.90 12.97 28.39
C ARG A 248 2.76 12.12 29.32
N VAL A 249 2.37 12.11 30.60
CA VAL A 249 3.05 11.35 31.65
C VAL A 249 2.06 10.43 32.37
N ILE A 250 2.51 9.21 32.66
CA ILE A 250 1.71 8.16 33.28
C ILE A 250 2.49 7.57 34.44
N LEU A 251 1.84 7.49 35.61
CA LEU A 251 2.35 6.82 36.79
C LEU A 251 1.71 5.42 36.88
N HIS A 252 2.55 4.38 36.91
CA HIS A 252 2.09 2.99 36.74
C HIS A 252 2.09 2.17 38.04
N LYS A 253 3.22 2.10 38.73
CA LYS A 253 3.42 1.43 40.02
C LYS A 253 4.17 2.35 40.98
N LEU A 254 4.01 2.09 42.27
CA LEU A 254 4.81 2.73 43.32
C LEU A 254 5.45 1.67 44.22
N ARG A 255 6.62 1.97 44.78
CA ARG A 255 7.17 1.26 45.94
C ARG A 255 7.04 2.14 47.18
N ARG A 256 6.43 1.58 48.23
CA ARG A 256 6.23 2.21 49.54
C ARG A 256 6.41 1.16 50.62
N ASP A 257 7.11 1.53 51.69
CA ASP A 257 7.37 0.65 52.85
C ASP A 257 7.97 -0.72 52.43
N GLY A 258 8.77 -0.73 51.36
CA GLY A 258 9.40 -1.94 50.79
C GLY A 258 8.51 -2.77 49.85
N GLY A 259 7.21 -2.54 49.81
CA GLY A 259 6.25 -3.24 48.94
C GLY A 259 6.01 -2.51 47.61
N ILE A 260 5.76 -3.27 46.54
CA ILE A 260 5.31 -2.76 45.24
C ILE A 260 3.79 -2.76 45.20
N HIS A 261 3.20 -1.61 44.87
CA HIS A 261 1.76 -1.42 44.77
C HIS A 261 1.39 -0.88 43.38
N ALA A 262 0.21 -1.29 42.89
CA ALA A 262 -0.40 -0.67 41.71
C ALA A 262 -0.88 0.74 42.05
N LEU A 263 -0.83 1.65 41.06
CA LEU A 263 -1.39 2.98 41.18
C LEU A 263 -2.76 3.06 40.51
N ASP A 264 -3.72 3.68 41.19
CA ASP A 264 -4.97 4.16 40.60
C ASP A 264 -5.01 5.70 40.61
N ALA A 265 -6.03 6.28 39.97
CA ALA A 265 -6.19 7.73 39.88
C ALA A 265 -6.39 8.40 41.25
N ASP A 266 -6.91 7.68 42.25
CA ASP A 266 -7.21 8.19 43.59
C ASP A 266 -6.03 8.05 44.55
N THR A 267 -4.98 7.33 44.16
CA THR A 267 -3.81 7.08 44.99
C THR A 267 -3.09 8.39 45.29
N VAL A 268 -2.96 8.69 46.58
CA VAL A 268 -2.23 9.87 47.08
C VAL A 268 -0.75 9.56 47.22
N LEU A 269 0.07 10.37 46.55
CA LEU A 269 1.53 10.29 46.57
C LEU A 269 2.07 10.81 47.91
N ARG A 270 3.07 10.13 48.47
CA ARG A 270 3.73 10.47 49.73
C ARG A 270 5.20 10.77 49.50
N ALA A 271 5.80 11.46 50.46
CA ALA A 271 7.24 11.62 50.50
C ALA A 271 7.92 10.23 50.56
N ASP A 272 9.07 10.11 49.92
CA ASP A 272 9.88 8.88 49.81
C ASP A 272 9.28 7.72 48.99
N ASP A 273 8.08 7.88 48.41
CA ASP A 273 7.59 6.91 47.43
C ASP A 273 8.54 6.83 46.23
N VAL A 274 8.77 5.63 45.69
CA VAL A 274 9.43 5.45 44.39
C VAL A 274 8.37 5.13 43.36
N VAL A 275 8.20 5.98 42.35
CA VAL A 275 7.14 5.82 41.34
C VAL A 275 7.73 5.51 39.97
N THR A 276 7.12 4.58 39.24
CA THR A 276 7.43 4.39 37.82
C THR A 276 6.75 5.48 37.00
N VAL A 277 7.49 6.12 36.13
CA VAL A 277 7.02 7.17 35.23
C VAL A 277 7.22 6.70 33.80
N THR A 278 6.14 6.64 33.03
CA THR A 278 6.17 6.42 31.58
C THR A 278 5.76 7.69 30.88
N ALA A 279 6.60 8.19 29.99
CA ALA A 279 6.36 9.44 29.29
C ALA A 279 7.15 9.49 28.00
N ARG A 280 6.85 10.47 27.14
CA ARG A 280 7.78 10.78 26.07
C ARG A 280 9.02 11.47 26.65
N ARG A 281 10.20 11.23 26.06
CA ARG A 281 11.46 11.78 26.61
C ARG A 281 11.43 13.31 26.71
N HIS A 282 10.89 14.00 25.70
CA HIS A 282 10.73 15.47 25.74
C HIS A 282 9.76 15.95 26.83
N ASP A 283 8.71 15.18 27.16
CA ASP A 283 7.72 15.55 28.19
C ASP A 283 8.34 15.50 29.58
N LEU A 284 9.18 14.49 29.87
CA LEU A 284 9.93 14.45 31.15
C LEU A 284 10.88 15.64 31.30
N VAL A 285 11.55 16.01 30.21
CA VAL A 285 12.47 17.16 30.22
C VAL A 285 11.70 18.47 30.38
N ALA A 286 10.57 18.64 29.69
CA ALA A 286 9.74 19.83 29.78
C ALA A 286 9.10 20.02 31.16
N LEU A 287 8.75 18.91 31.83
CA LEU A 287 8.21 18.92 33.18
C LEU A 287 9.27 19.15 34.26
N ASP A 288 10.56 19.03 33.92
CA ASP A 288 11.67 19.23 34.84
C ASP A 288 11.58 18.30 36.06
N VAL A 289 11.38 17.01 35.77
CA VAL A 289 11.03 15.99 36.76
C VAL A 289 12.11 15.81 37.82
N ASP A 290 13.38 15.90 37.46
CA ASP A 290 14.51 15.71 38.38
C ASP A 290 14.52 16.79 39.49
N ASP A 291 14.27 18.05 39.11
CA ASP A 291 14.24 19.17 40.05
C ASP A 291 12.91 19.27 40.81
N LYS A 292 11.79 18.94 40.16
CA LYS A 292 10.46 19.12 40.74
C LYS A 292 9.91 17.91 41.48
N TRP A 293 10.22 16.68 41.08
CA TRP A 293 9.63 15.47 41.66
C TRP A 293 10.63 14.78 42.58
N GLY A 294 11.87 14.63 42.13
CA GLY A 294 12.97 14.09 42.91
C GLY A 294 13.93 13.25 42.07
N ASP A 295 14.72 12.43 42.74
CA ASP A 295 15.90 11.81 42.14
C ASP A 295 15.52 10.55 41.34
N GLU A 296 16.09 10.39 40.14
CA GLU A 296 15.96 9.16 39.34
C GLU A 296 16.70 8.02 40.05
N VAL A 297 16.02 6.90 40.25
CA VAL A 297 16.55 5.69 40.91
C VAL A 297 16.42 4.53 39.94
N ASP A 298 17.41 3.65 39.87
CA ASP A 298 17.31 2.39 39.12
C ASP A 298 16.69 1.30 40.01
N ASP A 299 15.38 1.08 39.88
CA ASP A 299 14.63 0.05 40.62
C ASP A 299 14.10 -1.01 39.63
N GLN A 300 14.95 -2.01 39.36
CA GLN A 300 14.69 -3.07 38.37
C GLN A 300 13.40 -3.85 38.67
N GLU A 301 13.15 -4.20 39.93
CA GLU A 301 11.96 -4.94 40.35
C GLU A 301 10.67 -4.12 40.14
N LEU A 302 10.73 -2.81 40.41
CA LEU A 302 9.59 -1.92 40.21
C LEU A 302 9.30 -1.68 38.71
N LEU A 303 10.34 -1.71 37.87
CA LEU A 303 10.24 -1.65 36.40
C LEU A 303 9.90 -2.99 35.73
N ASP A 304 9.91 -4.10 36.47
CA ASP A 304 9.57 -5.44 35.97
C ASP A 304 8.04 -5.64 35.86
N TYR A 305 7.44 -4.94 34.89
CA TYR A 305 6.04 -5.11 34.52
C TYR A 305 5.89 -5.34 33.01
N GLU A 306 4.90 -6.15 32.63
CA GLU A 306 4.65 -6.46 31.23
C GLU A 306 4.20 -5.20 30.47
N VAL A 307 5.00 -4.80 29.48
CA VAL A 307 4.62 -3.79 28.50
C VAL A 307 4.18 -4.50 27.24
N GLU A 308 2.90 -4.35 26.89
CA GLU A 308 2.37 -4.92 25.66
C GLU A 308 2.54 -3.92 24.51
N LYS A 309 2.99 -4.42 23.36
CA LYS A 309 2.89 -3.74 22.06
C LYS A 309 1.86 -4.49 21.24
N LEU A 310 0.75 -3.85 20.91
CA LEU A 310 -0.35 -4.48 20.20
C LEU A 310 -0.79 -3.63 19.01
N PRO A 311 -0.80 -4.18 17.79
CA PRO A 311 -1.46 -3.53 16.67
C PRO A 311 -2.98 -3.57 16.84
N LEU A 312 -3.61 -2.39 16.83
CA LEU A 312 -5.06 -2.23 16.90
C LEU A 312 -5.56 -1.69 15.56
N VAL A 313 -6.51 -2.41 14.95
CA VAL A 313 -7.21 -1.92 13.75
C VAL A 313 -8.31 -0.96 14.20
N VAL A 314 -8.26 0.29 13.74
CA VAL A 314 -9.24 1.31 14.11
C VAL A 314 -10.60 0.98 13.47
N THR A 315 -11.57 0.66 14.33
CA THR A 315 -12.95 0.35 13.94
C THR A 315 -13.98 1.30 14.53
N ASN A 316 -13.65 1.98 15.63
CA ASN A 316 -14.55 2.94 16.26
C ASN A 316 -14.74 4.15 15.33
N LYS A 317 -16.00 4.46 15.01
CA LYS A 317 -16.35 5.57 14.12
C LYS A 317 -16.10 6.94 14.75
N GLU A 318 -16.15 7.05 16.07
CA GLU A 318 -15.92 8.32 16.79
C GLU A 318 -14.48 8.81 16.62
N LEU A 319 -13.54 7.88 16.42
CA LEU A 319 -12.13 8.19 16.20
C LEU A 319 -11.80 8.49 14.74
N VAL A 320 -12.70 8.17 13.79
CA VAL A 320 -12.43 8.37 12.36
C VAL A 320 -12.60 9.84 12.03
N GLY A 321 -11.54 10.48 11.56
CA GLY A 321 -11.51 11.90 11.25
C GLY A 321 -10.99 12.79 12.39
N SER A 322 -10.80 12.25 13.60
CA SER A 322 -10.07 12.94 14.66
C SER A 322 -8.56 12.75 14.52
N THR A 323 -7.78 13.62 15.15
CA THR A 323 -6.32 13.47 15.22
C THR A 323 -5.95 12.35 16.18
N ILE A 324 -4.77 11.74 16.00
CA ILE A 324 -4.25 10.71 16.91
C ILE A 324 -4.14 11.24 18.36
N GLY A 325 -3.68 12.48 18.52
CA GLY A 325 -3.53 13.14 19.81
C GLY A 325 -4.86 13.25 20.55
N ASP A 326 -5.86 13.85 19.89
CA ASP A 326 -7.19 14.06 20.49
C ASP A 326 -7.88 12.73 20.82
N ALA A 327 -7.81 11.77 19.88
CA ALA A 327 -8.39 10.45 20.04
C ALA A 327 -7.80 9.71 21.24
N PHE A 328 -6.48 9.68 21.36
CA PHE A 328 -5.82 8.98 22.46
C PHE A 328 -5.91 9.73 23.78
N ALA A 329 -5.95 11.07 23.78
CA ALA A 329 -6.21 11.84 24.99
C ALA A 329 -7.59 11.53 25.57
N ALA A 330 -8.62 11.42 24.72
CA ALA A 330 -9.99 11.16 25.16
C ALA A 330 -10.25 9.68 25.52
N HIS A 331 -9.75 8.73 24.73
CA HIS A 331 -10.20 7.33 24.80
C HIS A 331 -9.15 6.35 25.32
N ALA A 332 -7.87 6.72 25.33
CA ALA A 332 -6.78 5.85 25.77
C ALA A 332 -5.59 6.65 26.31
N PRO A 333 -5.78 7.53 27.32
CA PRO A 333 -4.76 8.50 27.78
C PRO A 333 -3.49 7.83 28.29
N ARG A 334 -3.55 6.55 28.65
CA ARG A 334 -2.42 5.76 29.15
C ARG A 334 -1.65 4.96 28.08
N LEU A 335 -1.94 5.14 26.79
CA LEU A 335 -1.28 4.42 25.69
C LEU A 335 -0.52 5.33 24.75
N PHE A 336 0.63 4.88 24.27
CA PHE A 336 1.39 5.57 23.22
C PHE A 336 1.21 4.87 21.88
N VAL A 337 1.04 5.65 20.80
CA VAL A 337 1.16 5.14 19.44
C VAL A 337 2.65 5.08 19.09
N ASN A 338 3.09 3.99 18.46
CA ASN A 338 4.46 3.80 17.99
C ASN A 338 4.55 3.77 16.48
N ASN A 339 3.53 3.23 15.82
CA ASN A 339 3.52 3.03 14.38
C ASN A 339 2.09 3.17 13.83
N LEU A 340 1.99 3.62 12.58
CA LEU A 340 0.76 3.68 11.80
C LEU A 340 0.99 2.95 10.47
N VAL A 341 0.23 1.89 10.25
CA VAL A 341 0.17 1.19 8.96
C VAL A 341 -1.18 1.45 8.33
N ARG A 342 -1.18 1.93 7.08
CA ARG A 342 -2.38 2.23 6.30
C ARG A 342 -2.30 1.48 4.97
N GLY A 343 -3.18 0.50 4.79
CA GLY A 343 -3.20 -0.30 3.55
C GLY A 343 -1.93 -1.13 3.33
N GLY A 344 -1.32 -1.59 4.43
CA GLY A 344 -0.08 -2.37 4.39
C GLY A 344 1.20 -1.54 4.18
N ILE A 345 1.08 -0.21 4.10
CA ILE A 345 2.23 0.70 3.98
C ILE A 345 2.38 1.46 5.30
N THR A 346 3.60 1.53 5.84
CA THR A 346 3.93 2.39 6.98
C THR A 346 3.78 3.85 6.56
N VAL A 347 2.95 4.60 7.26
CA VAL A 347 2.71 6.02 6.98
C VAL A 347 3.33 6.86 8.09
N PRO A 348 4.06 7.94 7.77
CA PRO A 348 4.54 8.88 8.78
C PRO A 348 3.38 9.44 9.57
N TRP A 349 3.53 9.48 10.89
CA TRP A 349 2.46 9.88 11.77
C TRP A 349 2.97 10.81 12.88
N SER A 350 2.03 11.52 13.47
CA SER A 350 2.18 12.51 14.53
C SER A 350 0.87 12.59 15.31
N ASP A 351 0.86 13.34 16.41
CA ASP A 351 -0.38 13.56 17.17
C ASP A 351 -1.43 14.35 16.37
N SER A 352 -1.03 15.14 15.37
CA SER A 352 -1.96 15.84 14.46
C SER A 352 -2.44 14.99 13.28
N THR A 353 -1.90 13.77 13.11
CA THR A 353 -2.28 12.89 11.99
C THR A 353 -3.73 12.44 12.14
N VAL A 354 -4.51 12.60 11.08
CA VAL A 354 -5.93 12.20 11.06
C VAL A 354 -6.05 10.68 10.92
N ILE A 355 -6.82 10.08 11.82
CA ILE A 355 -7.09 8.65 11.84
C ILE A 355 -8.10 8.30 10.75
N HIS A 356 -7.77 7.30 9.93
CA HIS A 356 -8.68 6.70 8.98
C HIS A 356 -9.16 5.33 9.48
N ARG A 357 -10.34 4.95 9.01
CA ARG A 357 -10.89 3.64 9.33
C ARG A 357 -10.04 2.53 8.70
N GLY A 358 -9.74 1.49 9.48
CA GLY A 358 -8.88 0.38 9.03
C GLY A 358 -7.38 0.69 9.11
N ASP A 359 -7.00 1.86 9.61
CA ASP A 359 -5.62 2.11 10.04
C ASP A 359 -5.25 1.10 11.13
N GLU A 360 -4.05 0.56 11.05
CA GLU A 360 -3.46 -0.27 12.09
C GLU A 360 -2.50 0.60 12.91
N LEU A 361 -2.91 0.90 14.14
CA LEU A 361 -2.12 1.67 15.10
C LEU A 361 -1.44 0.70 16.06
N THR A 362 -0.11 0.62 16.02
CA THR A 362 0.64 -0.13 17.03
C THR A 362 0.69 0.69 18.31
N VAL A 363 -0.09 0.28 19.31
CA VAL A 363 -0.10 0.91 20.62
C VAL A 363 0.86 0.22 21.58
N GLN A 364 1.39 0.97 22.54
CA GLN A 364 2.25 0.46 23.60
C GLN A 364 1.85 1.03 24.96
N GLY A 365 1.76 0.16 25.97
CA GLY A 365 1.45 0.55 27.36
C GLY A 365 1.43 -0.65 28.30
N GLY A 366 0.93 -0.44 29.52
CA GLY A 366 0.60 -1.55 30.42
C GLY A 366 -0.49 -2.43 29.81
N LYS A 367 -0.36 -3.75 29.98
CA LYS A 367 -1.26 -4.75 29.39
C LYS A 367 -2.74 -4.46 29.68
N GLU A 368 -3.06 -4.09 30.91
CA GLU A 368 -4.42 -3.73 31.34
C GLU A 368 -5.01 -2.56 30.55
N PHE A 369 -4.20 -1.56 30.21
CA PHE A 369 -4.62 -0.40 29.42
C PHE A 369 -4.74 -0.73 27.95
N VAL A 370 -3.86 -1.59 27.43
CA VAL A 370 -3.92 -2.08 26.05
C VAL A 370 -5.18 -2.91 25.85
N GLU A 371 -5.50 -3.80 26.79
CA GLU A 371 -6.73 -4.59 26.76
C GLU A 371 -7.98 -3.73 26.89
N ALA A 372 -7.99 -2.72 27.77
CA ALA A 372 -9.10 -1.78 27.87
C ALA A 372 -9.31 -0.99 26.56
N ALA A 373 -8.22 -0.57 25.92
CA ALA A 373 -8.28 0.20 24.67
C ALA A 373 -8.79 -0.61 23.47
N THR A 374 -8.75 -1.94 23.51
CA THR A 374 -9.42 -2.76 22.49
C THR A 374 -10.92 -2.51 22.41
N ARG A 375 -11.55 -2.08 23.51
CA ARG A 375 -12.99 -1.77 23.54
C ARG A 375 -13.30 -0.38 23.01
N THR A 376 -12.37 0.56 23.14
CA THR A 376 -12.58 1.98 22.79
C THR A 376 -12.00 2.35 21.43
N ILE A 377 -10.83 1.81 21.05
CA ILE A 377 -10.15 2.11 19.79
C ILE A 377 -10.64 1.22 18.66
N GLY A 378 -10.57 -0.09 18.90
CA GLY A 378 -10.96 -1.08 17.92
C GLY A 378 -10.30 -2.43 18.13
N TYR A 379 -10.27 -3.21 17.07
CA TYR A 379 -10.02 -4.63 17.20
C TYR A 379 -8.54 -4.97 17.39
N PRO A 380 -8.20 -5.84 18.35
CA PRO A 380 -6.84 -6.27 18.56
C PRO A 380 -6.41 -7.24 17.46
N ASN A 381 -5.39 -6.86 16.68
CA ASN A 381 -4.74 -7.78 15.75
C ASN A 381 -3.73 -8.64 16.51
N ARG A 382 -4.25 -9.53 17.38
CA ARG A 382 -3.44 -10.56 18.03
C ARG A 382 -3.04 -11.57 16.95
N GLY A 383 -1.74 -11.69 16.70
CA GLY A 383 -1.17 -12.48 15.60
C GLY A 383 -1.73 -13.91 15.58
N SER A 384 -2.55 -14.20 14.58
CA SER A 384 -2.73 -15.56 14.06
C SER A 384 -2.58 -15.43 12.55
N ASP A 385 -1.80 -16.32 11.97
CA ASP A 385 -1.51 -16.27 10.54
C ASP A 385 -2.54 -17.10 9.75
N GLU A 386 -3.68 -17.40 10.37
CA GLU A 386 -4.77 -18.13 9.71
C GLU A 386 -5.50 -17.24 8.71
N THR A 387 -5.66 -17.76 7.50
CA THR A 387 -6.40 -17.11 6.42
C THR A 387 -7.82 -17.66 6.39
N ASP A 388 -8.81 -16.78 6.42
CA ASP A 388 -10.23 -17.13 6.29
C ASP A 388 -10.57 -17.41 4.82
N PHE A 389 -10.24 -18.61 4.35
CA PHE A 389 -10.51 -19.04 2.98
C PHE A 389 -11.99 -19.13 2.66
N SER A 390 -12.87 -19.32 3.64
CA SER A 390 -14.32 -19.28 3.43
C SER A 390 -14.76 -17.89 2.97
N TYR A 391 -14.27 -16.84 3.63
CA TYR A 391 -14.56 -15.47 3.26
C TYR A 391 -13.95 -15.08 1.90
N ILE A 392 -12.68 -15.43 1.67
CA ILE A 392 -11.99 -15.14 0.40
C ILE A 392 -12.66 -15.89 -0.75
N GLY A 393 -12.90 -17.20 -0.60
CA GLY A 393 -13.50 -18.05 -1.62
C GLY A 393 -14.93 -17.60 -1.96
N LEU A 394 -15.75 -17.30 -0.95
CA LEU A 394 -17.09 -16.76 -1.17
C LEU A 394 -17.04 -15.41 -1.90
N GLY A 395 -16.11 -14.52 -1.52
CA GLY A 395 -15.93 -13.22 -2.18
C GLY A 395 -15.56 -13.36 -3.65
N ILE A 396 -14.67 -14.30 -3.98
CA ILE A 396 -14.30 -14.63 -5.36
C ILE A 396 -15.49 -15.20 -6.14
N VAL A 397 -16.24 -16.15 -5.58
CA VAL A 397 -17.41 -16.76 -6.25
C VAL A 397 -18.49 -15.71 -6.49
N VAL A 398 -18.86 -14.94 -5.48
CA VAL A 398 -19.85 -13.86 -5.61
C VAL A 398 -19.38 -12.82 -6.61
N GLY A 399 -18.09 -12.45 -6.58
CA GLY A 399 -17.50 -11.54 -7.56
C GLY A 399 -17.57 -12.07 -8.98
N GLY A 400 -17.20 -13.33 -9.17
CA GLY A 400 -17.34 -14.02 -10.45
C GLY A 400 -18.78 -13.98 -10.97
N LEU A 401 -19.76 -14.32 -10.13
CA LEU A 401 -21.18 -14.29 -10.48
C LEU A 401 -21.69 -12.89 -10.85
N ILE A 402 -21.20 -11.84 -10.18
CA ILE A 402 -21.51 -10.44 -10.51
C ILE A 402 -20.81 -9.99 -11.81
N GLY A 403 -19.64 -10.55 -12.10
CA GLY A 403 -18.84 -10.21 -13.27
C GLY A 403 -19.22 -10.94 -14.56
N VAL A 404 -19.95 -12.06 -14.46
CA VAL A 404 -20.43 -12.87 -15.60
C VAL A 404 -21.41 -12.11 -16.50
N PRO A 405 -22.41 -11.36 -16.00
CA PRO A 405 -23.32 -10.60 -16.84
C PRO A 405 -22.58 -9.60 -17.74
N THR A 406 -22.86 -9.65 -19.04
CA THR A 406 -22.41 -8.65 -20.01
C THR A 406 -23.46 -7.53 -20.11
N LEU A 407 -23.02 -6.28 -20.07
CA LEU A 407 -23.87 -5.12 -20.34
C LEU A 407 -23.64 -4.68 -21.78
N ALA A 408 -24.67 -4.72 -22.60
CA ALA A 408 -24.62 -4.17 -23.94
C ALA A 408 -24.61 -2.62 -23.85
N ILE A 409 -23.45 -2.01 -24.05
CA ILE A 409 -23.31 -0.55 -24.10
C ILE A 409 -22.86 -0.18 -25.51
N ALA A 410 -23.65 0.66 -26.20
CA ALA A 410 -23.34 1.17 -27.55
C ALA A 410 -23.04 0.09 -28.61
N GLY A 411 -23.69 -1.08 -28.53
CA GLY A 411 -23.53 -2.17 -29.51
C GLY A 411 -22.38 -3.15 -29.23
N ALA A 412 -21.58 -2.91 -28.19
CA ALA A 412 -20.57 -3.85 -27.69
C ALA A 412 -21.06 -4.53 -26.40
N GLU A 413 -20.90 -5.85 -26.30
CA GLU A 413 -21.12 -6.59 -25.05
C GLU A 413 -19.93 -6.36 -24.10
N ILE A 414 -20.05 -5.40 -23.20
CA ILE A 414 -19.01 -5.07 -22.22
C ILE A 414 -19.35 -5.79 -20.92
N GLY A 415 -18.69 -6.92 -20.67
CA GLY A 415 -18.74 -7.62 -19.39
C GLY A 415 -17.63 -7.17 -18.44
N LEU A 416 -17.90 -7.21 -17.14
CA LEU A 416 -16.86 -7.00 -16.11
C LEU A 416 -15.84 -8.15 -16.05
N THR A 417 -16.18 -9.27 -16.69
CA THR A 417 -15.53 -10.58 -16.58
C THR A 417 -15.50 -11.11 -15.14
N THR A 418 -15.25 -12.41 -14.97
CA THR A 418 -15.14 -13.02 -13.64
C THR A 418 -14.04 -12.35 -12.80
N SER A 419 -12.97 -11.91 -13.44
CA SER A 419 -11.82 -11.29 -12.78
C SER A 419 -12.09 -9.83 -12.34
N GLY A 420 -12.78 -9.02 -13.16
CA GLY A 420 -13.19 -7.67 -12.74
C GLY A 420 -14.26 -7.70 -11.65
N GLY A 421 -15.18 -8.66 -11.70
CA GLY A 421 -16.11 -8.91 -10.60
C GLY A 421 -15.41 -9.31 -9.29
N ALA A 422 -14.38 -10.15 -9.37
CA ALA A 422 -13.53 -10.50 -8.22
C ALA A 422 -12.78 -9.30 -7.63
N LEU A 423 -12.29 -8.37 -8.47
CA LEU A 423 -11.70 -7.11 -8.00
C LEU A 423 -12.71 -6.27 -7.22
N ILE A 424 -13.92 -6.05 -7.76
CA ILE A 424 -14.98 -5.28 -7.11
C ILE A 424 -15.35 -5.91 -5.77
N MET A 425 -15.55 -7.23 -5.74
CA MET A 425 -15.86 -7.92 -4.50
C MET A 425 -14.69 -7.95 -3.53
N GLY A 426 -13.45 -7.97 -4.02
CA GLY A 426 -12.27 -7.70 -3.21
C GLY A 426 -12.36 -6.34 -2.51
N LEU A 427 -12.64 -5.26 -3.25
CA LEU A 427 -12.79 -3.91 -2.67
C LEU A 427 -13.87 -3.88 -1.58
N VAL A 428 -15.03 -4.47 -1.86
CA VAL A 428 -16.16 -4.54 -0.92
C VAL A 428 -15.78 -5.38 0.30
N PHE A 429 -15.18 -6.56 0.12
CA PHE A 429 -14.83 -7.46 1.21
C PHE A 429 -13.70 -6.90 2.07
N GLY A 430 -12.72 -6.22 1.47
CA GLY A 430 -11.70 -5.47 2.19
C GLY A 430 -12.27 -4.31 3.00
N TRP A 431 -13.25 -3.58 2.43
CA TRP A 431 -13.97 -2.53 3.15
C TRP A 431 -14.88 -3.07 4.27
N LEU A 432 -15.57 -4.18 4.05
CA LEU A 432 -16.38 -4.85 5.08
C LEU A 432 -15.51 -5.33 6.24
N ARG A 433 -14.33 -5.88 5.95
CA ARG A 433 -13.33 -6.22 6.95
C ARG A 433 -12.86 -4.99 7.73
N SER A 434 -12.53 -3.88 7.06
CA SER A 434 -12.14 -2.66 7.78
C SER A 434 -13.29 -2.06 8.59
N LYS A 435 -14.53 -2.42 8.26
CA LYS A 435 -15.70 -2.11 9.07
C LYS A 435 -15.80 -2.98 10.32
N SER A 436 -15.57 -4.29 10.16
CA SER A 436 -15.69 -5.32 11.18
C SER A 436 -14.58 -6.38 11.01
N PRO A 437 -13.42 -6.22 11.67
CA PRO A 437 -12.26 -7.10 11.52
C PRO A 437 -12.38 -8.45 12.23
N THR A 438 -13.59 -8.81 12.69
CA THR A 438 -13.92 -10.09 13.34
C THR A 438 -13.98 -11.28 12.39
N PHE A 439 -14.14 -11.06 11.08
CA PHE A 439 -14.24 -12.11 10.05
C PHE A 439 -13.43 -11.74 8.81
N GLY A 440 -13.11 -12.70 7.94
CA GLY A 440 -12.41 -12.41 6.68
C GLY A 440 -10.93 -12.13 6.85
N ARG A 441 -10.25 -12.89 7.71
CA ARG A 441 -8.83 -12.67 8.02
C ARG A 441 -7.98 -12.97 6.80
N PHE A 442 -7.14 -12.01 6.44
CA PHE A 442 -6.19 -12.17 5.35
C PHE A 442 -4.84 -11.61 5.79
N PRO A 443 -3.99 -12.44 6.43
CA PRO A 443 -2.70 -12.03 6.94
C PRO A 443 -1.80 -11.47 5.84
N PRO A 444 -0.90 -10.51 6.15
CA PRO A 444 -0.05 -9.86 5.13
C PRO A 444 0.75 -10.84 4.26
N ALA A 445 1.29 -11.92 4.84
CA ALA A 445 2.06 -12.92 4.10
C ALA A 445 1.21 -13.74 3.12
N ALA A 446 0.03 -14.20 3.55
CA ALA A 446 -0.91 -14.91 2.68
C ALA A 446 -1.43 -13.99 1.56
N ASN A 447 -1.72 -12.74 1.91
CA ASN A 447 -2.12 -11.73 0.96
C ASN A 447 -1.02 -11.40 -0.05
N TRP A 448 0.24 -11.29 0.39
CA TRP A 448 1.38 -11.11 -0.51
C TRP A 448 1.52 -12.28 -1.47
N LEU A 449 1.34 -13.52 -0.98
CA LEU A 449 1.37 -14.72 -1.82
C LEU A 449 0.25 -14.70 -2.87
N MET A 450 -0.99 -14.38 -2.50
CA MET A 450 -2.11 -14.32 -3.45
C MET A 450 -2.01 -13.13 -4.41
N SER A 451 -1.60 -11.96 -3.94
CA SER A 451 -1.46 -10.76 -4.77
C SER A 451 -0.20 -10.81 -5.64
N GLN A 452 0.99 -10.66 -5.06
CA GLN A 452 2.26 -10.63 -5.80
C GLN A 452 2.63 -11.99 -6.36
N GLY A 453 2.49 -13.05 -5.57
CA GLY A 453 2.75 -14.42 -6.02
C GLY A 453 1.78 -14.86 -7.12
N GLY A 454 0.47 -14.62 -6.93
CA GLY A 454 -0.56 -14.89 -7.95
C GLY A 454 -0.36 -14.10 -9.24
N LEU A 455 0.00 -12.82 -9.15
CA LEU A 455 0.34 -12.01 -10.33
C LEU A 455 1.56 -12.55 -11.07
N CYS A 456 2.65 -12.88 -10.36
CA CYS A 456 3.84 -13.44 -10.99
C CYS A 456 3.56 -14.81 -11.61
N LEU A 457 2.76 -15.64 -10.95
CA LEU A 457 2.32 -16.94 -11.47
C LEU A 457 1.55 -16.76 -12.78
N PHE A 458 0.54 -15.88 -12.79
CA PHE A 458 -0.24 -15.54 -13.98
C PHE A 458 0.64 -14.98 -15.12
N VAL A 459 1.45 -13.97 -14.85
CA VAL A 459 2.29 -13.31 -15.85
C VAL A 459 3.38 -14.25 -16.37
N GLY A 460 3.91 -15.14 -15.54
CA GLY A 460 4.83 -16.20 -15.95
C GLY A 460 4.20 -17.14 -16.97
N ILE A 461 2.95 -17.56 -16.74
CA ILE A 461 2.18 -18.40 -17.68
C ILE A 461 1.92 -17.66 -19.00
N VAL A 462 1.52 -16.40 -18.94
CA VAL A 462 1.37 -15.53 -20.12
C VAL A 462 2.70 -15.43 -20.88
N GLY A 463 3.81 -15.27 -20.17
CA GLY A 463 5.15 -15.24 -20.77
C GLY A 463 5.51 -16.55 -21.48
N ILE A 464 5.29 -17.70 -20.84
CA ILE A 464 5.54 -19.02 -21.44
C ILE A 464 4.72 -19.18 -22.74
N THR A 465 3.46 -18.78 -22.71
CA THR A 465 2.55 -18.88 -23.86
C THR A 465 2.96 -17.93 -24.98
N ALA A 466 3.37 -16.70 -24.66
CA ALA A 466 3.79 -15.68 -25.62
C ALA A 466 5.24 -15.85 -26.14
N GLY A 467 6.05 -16.68 -25.49
CA GLY A 467 7.47 -16.85 -25.77
C GLY A 467 7.83 -17.07 -27.24
N PRO A 468 7.14 -17.98 -27.96
CA PRO A 468 7.46 -18.27 -29.36
C PRO A 468 7.33 -17.05 -30.31
N GLN A 469 6.39 -16.15 -30.06
CA GLN A 469 6.10 -14.98 -30.91
C GLN A 469 6.73 -13.68 -30.38
N PHE A 470 7.32 -13.70 -29.18
CA PHE A 470 7.78 -12.50 -28.50
C PHE A 470 8.86 -11.74 -29.29
N ILE A 471 9.88 -12.45 -29.79
CA ILE A 471 11.00 -11.83 -30.51
C ILE A 471 10.53 -11.17 -31.80
N SER A 472 9.62 -11.81 -32.54
CA SER A 472 9.01 -11.21 -33.73
C SER A 472 8.20 -9.97 -33.38
N GLY A 473 7.42 -10.00 -32.31
CA GLY A 473 6.63 -8.86 -31.85
C GLY A 473 7.50 -7.65 -31.50
N VAL A 474 8.60 -7.87 -30.77
CA VAL A 474 9.56 -6.79 -30.43
C VAL A 474 10.24 -6.23 -31.67
N LYS A 475 10.62 -7.07 -32.63
CA LYS A 475 11.24 -6.61 -33.89
C LYS A 475 10.28 -5.78 -34.74
N GLN A 476 8.99 -6.12 -34.71
CA GLN A 476 7.97 -5.46 -35.51
C GLN A 476 7.57 -4.12 -34.90
N GLU A 477 7.20 -4.11 -33.61
CA GLU A 477 6.53 -2.95 -32.99
C GLU A 477 7.34 -2.30 -31.85
N GLY A 478 8.50 -2.84 -31.50
CA GLY A 478 9.25 -2.43 -30.30
C GLY A 478 9.56 -0.94 -30.24
N LEU A 479 9.98 -0.31 -31.35
CA LEU A 479 10.26 1.13 -31.38
C LEU A 479 8.99 1.99 -31.24
N GLY A 480 7.90 1.58 -31.91
CA GLY A 480 6.60 2.24 -31.79
C GLY A 480 6.08 2.17 -30.36
N LEU A 481 6.19 1.01 -29.72
CA LEU A 481 5.81 0.78 -28.33
C LEU A 481 6.64 1.57 -27.33
N ILE A 482 7.96 1.73 -27.55
CA ILE A 482 8.79 2.59 -26.68
C ILE A 482 8.32 4.04 -26.76
N GLY A 483 8.17 4.58 -27.98
CA GLY A 483 7.73 5.96 -28.18
C GLY A 483 6.33 6.22 -27.64
N ALA A 484 5.37 5.38 -28.02
CA ALA A 484 3.99 5.47 -27.55
C ALA A 484 3.90 5.27 -26.04
N GLY A 485 4.61 4.28 -25.49
CA GLY A 485 4.63 3.98 -24.06
C GLY A 485 5.13 5.16 -23.23
N LEU A 486 6.19 5.84 -23.67
CA LEU A 486 6.68 7.06 -23.02
C LEU A 486 5.65 8.20 -23.05
N ILE A 487 4.96 8.39 -24.17
CA ILE A 487 3.90 9.41 -24.29
C ILE A 487 2.74 9.08 -23.36
N VAL A 488 2.27 7.83 -23.35
CA VAL A 488 1.21 7.33 -22.45
C VAL A 488 1.60 7.51 -20.98
N THR A 489 2.88 7.30 -20.64
CA THR A 489 3.38 7.48 -19.27
C THR A 489 3.38 8.96 -18.88
N LEU A 490 3.99 9.81 -19.72
CA LEU A 490 4.34 11.19 -19.33
C LEU A 490 3.17 12.16 -19.46
N LEU A 491 2.33 12.05 -20.50
CA LEU A 491 1.27 13.03 -20.73
C LEU A 491 0.24 13.10 -19.58
N PRO A 492 -0.30 11.98 -19.06
CA PRO A 492 -1.21 12.02 -17.92
C PRO A 492 -0.55 12.57 -16.66
N MET A 493 0.72 12.23 -16.42
CA MET A 493 1.49 12.76 -15.30
C MET A 493 1.66 14.28 -15.39
N ILE A 494 2.05 14.79 -16.56
CA ILE A 494 2.23 16.22 -16.80
C ILE A 494 0.91 16.96 -16.57
N LEU A 495 -0.20 16.47 -17.15
CA LEU A 495 -1.52 17.05 -16.96
C LEU A 495 -1.89 17.12 -15.47
N CYS A 496 -1.73 16.00 -14.75
CA CYS A 496 -2.09 15.93 -13.34
C CYS A 496 -1.20 16.79 -12.44
N LEU A 497 0.09 16.95 -12.77
CA LEU A 497 0.97 17.89 -12.07
C LEU A 497 0.46 19.33 -12.20
N TYR A 498 0.13 19.77 -13.42
CA TYR A 498 -0.39 21.12 -13.65
C TYR A 498 -1.75 21.34 -12.98
N LEU A 499 -2.69 20.41 -13.14
CA LEU A 499 -4.00 20.50 -12.48
C LEU A 499 -3.86 20.47 -10.96
N GLY A 500 -3.04 19.58 -10.42
CA GLY A 500 -2.80 19.44 -8.99
C GLY A 500 -2.20 20.68 -8.36
N LYS A 501 -1.26 21.35 -9.04
CA LYS A 501 -0.63 22.58 -8.57
C LYS A 501 -1.56 23.80 -8.69
N TYR A 502 -2.18 24.01 -9.85
CA TYR A 502 -2.88 25.27 -10.13
C TYR A 502 -4.35 25.26 -9.71
N TRP A 503 -5.05 24.12 -9.85
CA TRP A 503 -6.47 24.02 -9.47
C TRP A 503 -6.66 23.47 -8.06
N PHE A 504 -6.02 22.35 -7.75
CA PHE A 504 -6.19 21.71 -6.43
C PHE A 504 -5.25 22.27 -5.34
N LYS A 505 -4.23 23.04 -5.75
CA LYS A 505 -3.27 23.72 -4.87
C LYS A 505 -2.56 22.77 -3.90
N PHE A 506 -2.24 21.56 -4.36
CA PHE A 506 -1.43 20.63 -3.59
C PHE A 506 0.00 21.15 -3.45
N ARG A 507 0.58 20.93 -2.28
CA ARG A 507 2.02 21.16 -2.05
C ARG A 507 2.84 20.11 -2.80
N THR A 508 4.00 20.50 -3.33
CA THR A 508 4.79 19.67 -4.25
C THR A 508 5.06 18.24 -3.72
N PRO A 509 5.54 18.02 -2.47
CA PRO A 509 5.82 16.65 -2.00
C PRO A 509 4.60 15.73 -2.04
N ILE A 510 3.43 16.21 -1.59
CA ILE A 510 2.17 15.45 -1.63
C ILE A 510 1.71 15.25 -3.07
N LEU A 511 1.79 16.28 -3.92
CA LEU A 511 1.37 16.21 -5.32
C LEU A 511 2.13 15.14 -6.10
N LEU A 512 3.45 15.05 -5.92
CA LEU A 512 4.27 14.00 -6.55
C LEU A 512 3.79 12.61 -6.13
N GLY A 513 3.46 12.44 -4.84
CA GLY A 513 2.85 11.22 -4.33
C GLY A 513 1.50 10.89 -4.96
N VAL A 514 0.63 11.90 -5.11
CA VAL A 514 -0.69 11.76 -5.74
C VAL A 514 -0.57 11.30 -7.19
N VAL A 515 0.32 11.91 -7.97
CA VAL A 515 0.53 11.55 -9.39
C VAL A 515 1.18 10.16 -9.53
N ALA A 516 2.10 9.80 -8.63
CA ALA A 516 2.68 8.46 -8.59
C ALA A 516 1.62 7.39 -8.24
N GLY A 517 0.76 7.67 -7.27
CA GLY A 517 -0.34 6.78 -6.88
C GLY A 517 -1.37 6.62 -8.00
N ALA A 518 -1.77 7.71 -8.65
CA ALA A 518 -2.73 7.69 -9.75
C ALA A 518 -2.28 6.85 -10.97
N ASN A 519 -0.96 6.73 -11.17
CA ASN A 519 -0.35 5.88 -12.20
C ASN A 519 0.13 4.53 -11.65
N THR A 520 -0.25 4.16 -10.42
CA THR A 520 0.09 2.87 -9.78
C THR A 520 1.59 2.51 -9.72
N THR A 521 2.47 3.51 -9.84
CA THR A 521 3.93 3.29 -9.95
C THR A 521 4.62 3.32 -8.59
N THR A 522 4.93 2.14 -8.07
CA THR A 522 5.69 1.95 -6.82
C THR A 522 7.14 2.41 -6.94
N ALA A 523 7.76 2.26 -8.12
CA ALA A 523 9.11 2.72 -8.36
C ALA A 523 9.22 4.25 -8.27
N SER A 524 8.21 4.97 -8.76
CA SER A 524 8.22 6.43 -8.70
C SER A 524 8.05 6.94 -7.28
N ILE A 525 7.16 6.37 -6.47
CA ILE A 525 7.04 6.80 -5.07
C ILE A 525 8.34 6.54 -4.29
N GLY A 526 9.01 5.40 -4.50
CA GLY A 526 10.32 5.14 -3.92
C GLY A 526 11.39 6.16 -4.35
N ALA A 527 11.47 6.46 -5.65
CA ALA A 527 12.40 7.47 -6.16
C ALA A 527 12.09 8.89 -5.64
N ILE A 528 10.81 9.23 -5.48
CA ILE A 528 10.38 10.52 -4.90
C ILE A 528 10.79 10.57 -3.43
N THR A 529 10.55 9.53 -2.63
CA THR A 529 10.90 9.52 -1.20
C THR A 529 12.41 9.53 -0.98
N ASP A 530 13.18 8.84 -1.83
CA ASP A 530 14.64 8.87 -1.80
C ASP A 530 15.18 10.27 -2.10
N GLN A 531 14.63 10.93 -3.12
CA GLN A 531 15.00 12.30 -3.49
C GLN A 531 14.54 13.34 -2.45
N ALA A 532 13.38 13.13 -1.85
CA ALA A 532 12.82 13.97 -0.80
C ALA A 532 13.47 13.71 0.57
N LYS A 533 14.21 12.61 0.75
CA LYS A 533 14.73 12.14 2.04
C LYS A 533 13.66 12.13 3.14
N SER A 534 12.43 11.85 2.74
CA SER A 534 11.23 12.03 3.55
C SER A 534 10.13 11.12 3.03
N GLN A 535 9.30 10.64 3.96
CA GLN A 535 8.14 9.80 3.66
C GLN A 535 6.84 10.60 3.47
N VAL A 536 6.89 11.94 3.59
CA VAL A 536 5.73 12.83 3.35
C VAL A 536 5.03 12.58 2.01
N PRO A 537 5.72 12.32 0.88
CA PRO A 537 5.06 12.01 -0.38
C PRO A 537 4.08 10.83 -0.31
N VAL A 538 4.31 9.86 0.59
CA VAL A 538 3.44 8.67 0.76
C VAL A 538 2.04 9.05 1.25
N ILE A 539 1.89 10.18 1.95
CA ILE A 539 0.59 10.68 2.42
C ILE A 539 -0.36 10.89 1.25
N GLY A 540 0.14 11.40 0.11
CA GLY A 540 -0.64 11.60 -1.12
C GLY A 540 -0.80 10.37 -1.99
N TYR A 541 -0.06 9.29 -1.72
CA TYR A 541 0.02 8.12 -2.61
C TYR A 541 -1.15 7.14 -2.44
N THR A 542 -1.51 6.82 -1.20
CA THR A 542 -2.35 5.66 -0.86
C THR A 542 -3.76 5.70 -1.47
N VAL A 543 -4.44 6.84 -1.45
CA VAL A 543 -5.80 6.98 -2.00
C VAL A 543 -5.80 6.93 -3.53
N PRO A 544 -5.01 7.76 -4.26
CA PRO A 544 -4.86 7.66 -5.70
C PRO A 544 -4.41 6.27 -6.18
N TYR A 545 -3.55 5.60 -5.42
CA TYR A 545 -3.13 4.23 -5.71
C TYR A 545 -4.28 3.23 -5.73
N ALA A 546 -5.20 3.34 -4.77
CA ALA A 546 -6.40 2.50 -4.72
C ALA A 546 -7.34 2.78 -5.91
N ILE A 547 -7.55 4.07 -6.23
CA ILE A 547 -8.39 4.48 -7.37
C ILE A 547 -7.77 4.04 -8.70
N GLY A 548 -6.48 4.30 -8.89
CA GLY A 548 -5.73 3.94 -10.10
C GLY A 548 -5.74 2.43 -10.33
N ASN A 549 -5.45 1.64 -9.29
CA ASN A 549 -5.51 0.18 -9.40
C ASN A 549 -6.89 -0.33 -9.79
N THR A 550 -7.96 0.34 -9.36
CA THR A 550 -9.31 -0.09 -9.69
C THR A 550 -9.67 0.28 -11.12
N LEU A 551 -9.55 1.57 -11.47
CA LEU A 551 -9.99 2.09 -12.76
C LEU A 551 -9.12 1.61 -13.92
N LEU A 552 -7.79 1.65 -13.77
CA LEU A 552 -6.89 1.21 -14.83
C LEU A 552 -7.06 -0.29 -15.12
N THR A 553 -7.38 -1.10 -14.11
CA THR A 553 -7.69 -2.52 -14.33
C THR A 553 -8.94 -2.69 -15.20
N ILE A 554 -10.02 -1.98 -14.88
CA ILE A 554 -11.28 -2.02 -15.65
C ILE A 554 -11.07 -1.51 -17.08
N TRP A 555 -10.17 -0.54 -17.26
CA TRP A 555 -9.81 -0.02 -18.59
C TRP A 555 -9.24 -1.07 -19.53
N GLY A 556 -8.71 -2.19 -19.01
CA GLY A 556 -8.30 -3.32 -19.84
C GLY A 556 -9.44 -3.89 -20.69
N THR A 557 -10.64 -4.04 -20.13
CA THR A 557 -11.82 -4.48 -20.90
C THR A 557 -12.29 -3.39 -21.85
N ILE A 558 -12.27 -2.13 -21.41
CA ILE A 558 -12.75 -1.00 -22.21
C ILE A 558 -11.87 -0.76 -23.44
N ILE A 559 -10.54 -0.80 -23.30
CA ILE A 559 -9.66 -0.56 -24.44
C ILE A 559 -9.81 -1.67 -25.50
N VAL A 560 -10.04 -2.91 -25.08
CA VAL A 560 -10.34 -4.02 -26.00
C VAL A 560 -11.65 -3.74 -26.73
N ALA A 561 -12.72 -3.36 -26.03
CA ALA A 561 -14.00 -3.04 -26.64
C ALA A 561 -13.95 -1.83 -27.60
N LEU A 562 -13.08 -0.83 -27.33
CA LEU A 562 -12.92 0.34 -28.20
C LEU A 562 -12.08 0.06 -29.46
N LEU A 563 -11.24 -0.97 -29.43
CA LEU A 563 -10.31 -1.29 -30.52
C LEU A 563 -10.71 -2.54 -31.32
N ALA A 564 -11.65 -3.34 -30.81
CA ALA A 564 -12.34 -4.38 -31.56
C ALA A 564 -13.27 -3.75 -32.60
#